data_AF-A0A355A604-F1
#
_entry.id   AF-A0A355A604-F1
#
_cell.length_a   1.000
_cell.length_b   1.000
_cell.length_c   1.000
_cell.angle_alpha   90.00
_cell.angle_beta   90.00
_cell.angle_gamma   90.00
#
_symmetry.space_group_name_H-M   'P 1'
#
loop_
_entity.id
_entity.type
_entity.pdbx_description
1 polymer ?
#
loop_
_entity_poly.entity_id
_entity_poly.type
_entity_poly.pdbx_seq_one_letter_code
_entity_poly.pdbx_strand_id
1 'polypeptide(L)'
;MRIKGVGAESPQVITERGESSPEAATSSAFSQILKDQEGKQADSWEQLLQQVDETAKKLLTQPNMGNLRLYREAVRAFLKNALSGSYRLKGESRWDRRGNRRVFCIVEKINKSLEDLTTLVLQKNEEAIGVMAKIDEIRGLLVDLYY
;
A
#
# COMPACT_ATOMS: atom_id res chain seq x y z
N MET A 1 54.90 -53.95 28.16
CA MET A 1 54.73 -52.58 28.72
C MET A 1 54.10 -51.72 27.61
N ARG A 2 53.07 -50.87 27.81
CA ARG A 2 53.01 -49.59 28.59
C ARG A 2 54.13 -48.63 28.15
N ILE A 3 53.93 -47.40 27.64
CA ILE A 3 52.76 -46.52 27.28
C ILE A 3 53.11 -45.78 25.94
N LYS A 4 52.47 -44.75 25.33
CA LYS A 4 51.36 -43.76 25.53
C LYS A 4 50.98 -43.25 24.11
N GLY A 5 49.82 -42.70 23.71
CA GLY A 5 48.49 -42.48 24.33
C GLY A 5 47.99 -41.02 24.18
N VAL A 6 46.76 -40.80 23.66
CA VAL A 6 46.03 -39.51 23.48
C VAL A 6 46.69 -38.43 22.58
N GLY A 7 45.96 -38.02 21.54
CA GLY A 7 46.23 -36.85 20.68
C GLY A 7 45.25 -36.78 19.51
N ALA A 8 44.09 -36.15 19.70
CA ALA A 8 43.14 -35.89 18.62
C ALA A 8 43.38 -34.46 18.09
N GLU A 9 44.09 -34.34 16.97
CA GLU A 9 44.39 -33.05 16.36
C GLU A 9 43.22 -32.60 15.47
N SER A 10 42.32 -31.79 16.05
CA SER A 10 41.43 -30.93 15.27
C SER A 10 42.27 -29.97 14.43
N PRO A 11 42.00 -29.79 13.12
CA PRO A 11 42.65 -28.76 12.32
C PRO A 11 42.47 -27.39 12.98
N GLN A 12 43.57 -26.67 13.21
CA GLN A 12 43.52 -25.34 13.81
C GLN A 12 42.83 -24.38 12.83
N VAL A 13 41.75 -23.74 13.26
CA VAL A 13 41.15 -22.63 12.51
C VAL A 13 42.10 -21.44 12.60
N ILE A 14 42.86 -21.22 11.52
CA ILE A 14 43.80 -20.09 11.41
C ILE A 14 42.97 -18.80 11.43
N THR A 15 43.03 -18.08 12.55
CA THR A 15 42.40 -16.76 12.69
C THR A 15 43.30 -15.69 12.06
N GLU A 16 43.35 -15.65 10.74
CA GLU A 16 43.96 -14.51 10.04
C GLU A 16 42.96 -13.37 9.82
N ARG A 17 43.46 -12.16 10.07
CA ARG A 17 42.68 -10.93 10.10
C ARG A 17 42.62 -10.32 8.70
N GLY A 18 41.40 -10.25 8.17
CA GLY A 18 40.98 -9.12 7.33
C GLY A 18 40.94 -9.39 5.84
N GLU A 19 39.75 -9.74 5.37
CA GLU A 19 39.17 -9.13 4.18
C GLU A 19 37.64 -9.20 4.28
N SER A 20 37.01 -8.14 4.77
CA SER A 20 35.55 -8.02 4.79
C SER A 20 35.06 -7.69 3.38
N SER A 21 34.57 -8.67 2.63
CA SER A 21 34.06 -8.42 1.26
C SER A 21 33.05 -7.26 1.26
N PRO A 22 33.24 -6.23 0.43
CA PRO A 22 32.37 -5.05 0.41
C PRO A 22 30.93 -5.37 -0.04
N GLU A 23 30.70 -6.54 -0.64
CA GLU A 23 29.41 -7.03 -1.11
C GLU A 23 28.40 -7.23 0.03
N ALA A 24 28.85 -7.67 1.21
CA ALA A 24 27.98 -7.87 2.37
C ALA A 24 27.51 -6.54 2.98
N ALA A 25 28.38 -5.52 3.02
CA ALA A 25 28.03 -4.19 3.50
C ALA A 25 27.10 -3.45 2.52
N THR A 26 27.37 -3.56 1.22
CA THR A 26 26.57 -2.91 0.17
C THR A 26 25.20 -3.55 -0.03
N SER A 27 25.08 -4.89 0.04
CA SER A 27 23.77 -5.56 0.03
C SER A 27 22.91 -5.21 1.24
N SER A 28 23.50 -5.12 2.45
CA SER A 28 22.81 -4.63 3.65
C SER A 28 22.30 -3.19 3.45
N ALA A 29 23.17 -2.28 3.01
CA ALA A 29 22.81 -0.88 2.75
C ALA A 29 21.71 -0.73 1.67
N PHE A 30 21.79 -1.49 0.57
CA PHE A 30 20.75 -1.51 -0.46
C PHE A 30 19.41 -2.00 0.09
N SER A 31 19.40 -3.08 0.89
CA SER A 31 18.17 -3.57 1.53
C SER A 31 17.56 -2.57 2.50
N GLN A 32 18.37 -1.74 3.14
CA GLN A 32 17.94 -0.71 4.07
C GLN A 32 17.37 0.52 3.34
N ILE A 33 17.97 0.91 2.22
CA ILE A 33 17.44 1.96 1.32
C ILE A 33 16.11 1.49 0.69
N LEU A 34 15.99 0.22 0.30
CA LEU A 34 14.75 -0.32 -0.25
C LEU A 34 13.61 -0.28 0.77
N LYS A 35 13.85 -0.71 2.01
CA LYS A 35 12.88 -0.64 3.12
C LYS A 35 12.49 0.80 3.49
N ASP A 36 13.43 1.74 3.43
CA ASP A 36 13.17 3.17 3.63
C ASP A 36 12.25 3.75 2.53
N GLN A 37 12.41 3.32 1.27
CA GLN A 37 11.52 3.68 0.16
C GLN A 37 10.13 3.04 0.29
N GLU A 38 10.05 1.77 0.72
CA GLU A 38 8.77 1.08 0.98
C GLU A 38 8.01 1.72 2.14
N GLY A 39 8.70 2.02 3.25
CA GLY A 39 8.14 2.73 4.40
C GLY A 39 7.59 4.11 4.04
N LYS A 40 8.38 4.94 3.35
CA LYS A 40 7.93 6.27 2.88
C LYS A 40 6.73 6.20 1.93
N GLN A 41 6.62 5.12 1.15
CA GLN A 41 5.44 4.90 0.33
C GLN A 41 4.21 4.53 1.18
N ALA A 42 4.37 3.72 2.23
CA ALA A 42 3.32 3.41 3.20
C ALA A 42 2.90 4.63 4.05
N ASP A 43 3.82 5.50 4.45
CA ASP A 43 3.48 6.76 5.14
C ASP A 43 2.63 7.68 4.23
N SER A 44 2.95 7.73 2.94
CA SER A 44 2.13 8.42 1.93
C SER A 44 0.78 7.74 1.67
N TRP A 45 0.60 6.47 2.07
CA TRP A 45 -0.68 5.77 1.94
C TRP A 45 -1.67 6.18 3.00
N GLU A 46 -1.27 6.12 4.26
CA GLU A 46 -2.13 6.46 5.39
C GLU A 46 -2.57 7.93 5.34
N GLN A 47 -1.66 8.84 4.93
CA GLN A 47 -1.96 10.25 4.74
C GLN A 47 -3.07 10.50 3.68
N LEU A 48 -3.05 9.77 2.55
CA LEU A 48 -4.08 9.88 1.52
C LEU A 48 -5.40 9.27 1.97
N LEU A 49 -5.38 8.18 2.74
CA LEU A 49 -6.58 7.58 3.33
C LEU A 49 -7.21 8.50 4.38
N GLN A 50 -6.39 9.12 5.24
CA GLN A 50 -6.85 10.14 6.20
C GLN A 50 -7.47 11.35 5.48
N GLN A 51 -6.92 11.79 4.35
CA GLN A 51 -7.50 12.89 3.56
C GLN A 51 -8.87 12.51 2.96
N VAL A 52 -9.07 11.25 2.56
CA VAL A 52 -10.38 10.72 2.16
C VAL A 52 -11.34 10.70 3.35
N ASP A 53 -10.91 10.28 4.54
CA ASP A 53 -11.70 10.28 5.77
C ASP A 53 -12.14 11.68 6.22
N GLU A 54 -11.24 12.67 6.13
CA GLU A 54 -11.56 14.05 6.48
C GLU A 54 -12.54 14.69 5.50
N THR A 55 -12.42 14.39 4.20
CA THR A 55 -13.37 14.88 3.19
C THR A 55 -14.71 14.16 3.27
N ALA A 56 -14.73 12.87 3.61
CA ALA A 56 -15.94 12.11 3.94
C ALA A 56 -16.70 12.73 5.14
N LYS A 57 -16.02 13.00 6.26
CA LYS A 57 -16.62 13.64 7.45
C LYS A 57 -17.23 15.02 7.12
N LYS A 58 -16.54 15.82 6.29
CA LYS A 58 -17.04 17.12 5.80
C LYS A 58 -18.27 16.96 4.90
N LEU A 59 -18.29 15.95 4.03
CA LEU A 59 -19.43 15.61 3.17
C LEU A 59 -20.66 15.11 3.95
N LEU A 60 -20.45 14.32 5.02
CA LEU A 60 -21.53 13.86 5.91
C LEU A 60 -22.13 15.00 6.73
N THR A 61 -21.29 15.88 7.29
CA THR A 61 -21.75 17.04 8.07
C THR A 61 -22.49 18.06 7.20
N GLN A 62 -22.08 18.20 5.93
CA GLN A 62 -22.67 19.10 4.96
C GLN A 62 -22.69 18.41 3.58
N PRO A 63 -23.83 17.81 3.14
CA PRO A 63 -24.02 17.18 1.83
C PRO A 63 -23.99 18.21 0.69
N ASN A 64 -22.76 18.66 0.47
CA ASN A 64 -22.21 19.67 -0.41
C ASN A 64 -21.90 19.27 -1.85
N MET A 65 -22.30 20.00 -2.90
CA MET A 65 -21.69 19.78 -4.23
C MET A 65 -20.19 20.12 -4.24
N GLY A 66 -19.76 21.09 -3.42
CA GLY A 66 -18.35 21.42 -3.19
C GLY A 66 -17.63 20.33 -2.38
N ASN A 67 -18.21 19.90 -1.26
CA ASN A 67 -17.63 18.82 -0.44
C ASN A 67 -17.55 17.49 -1.21
N LEU A 68 -18.56 17.18 -2.04
CA LEU A 68 -18.58 16.00 -2.91
C LEU A 68 -17.46 16.06 -3.95
N ARG A 69 -17.19 17.25 -4.51
CA ARG A 69 -16.04 17.46 -5.40
C ARG A 69 -14.71 17.24 -4.67
N LEU A 70 -14.54 17.80 -3.46
CA LEU A 70 -13.33 17.61 -2.65
C LEU A 70 -13.10 16.12 -2.30
N TYR A 71 -14.16 15.40 -1.91
CA TYR A 71 -14.10 13.96 -1.67
C TYR A 71 -13.70 13.19 -2.93
N ARG A 72 -14.33 13.48 -4.08
CA ARG A 72 -13.97 12.86 -5.37
C ARG A 72 -12.53 13.16 -5.79
N GLU A 73 -12.01 14.35 -5.49
CA GLU A 73 -10.61 14.73 -5.75
C GLU A 73 -9.63 13.99 -4.83
N ALA A 74 -9.96 13.80 -3.54
CA ALA A 74 -9.17 13.00 -2.60
C ALA A 74 -9.13 11.51 -3.01
N VAL A 75 -10.28 10.90 -3.32
CA VAL A 75 -10.36 9.52 -3.82
C VAL A 75 -9.57 9.36 -5.12
N ARG A 76 -9.61 10.36 -6.03
CA ARG A 76 -8.81 10.34 -7.25
C ARG A 76 -7.30 10.48 -7.00
N ALA A 77 -6.88 11.17 -5.94
CA ALA A 77 -5.47 11.24 -5.52
C ALA A 77 -4.97 9.89 -4.99
N PHE A 78 -5.76 9.24 -4.12
CA PHE A 78 -5.53 7.88 -3.64
C PHE A 78 -5.37 6.90 -4.82
N LEU A 79 -6.36 6.83 -5.72
CA LEU A 79 -6.34 5.91 -6.87
C LEU A 79 -5.12 6.10 -7.79
N LYS A 80 -4.67 7.34 -8.01
CA LYS A 80 -3.46 7.62 -8.81
C LYS A 80 -2.20 6.97 -8.22
N ASN A 81 -2.02 7.07 -6.90
CA ASN A 81 -0.86 6.50 -6.22
C ASN A 81 -0.94 4.95 -6.18
N ALA A 82 -2.15 4.38 -6.09
CA ALA A 82 -2.34 2.93 -5.91
C ALA A 82 -1.97 2.19 -7.19
N LEU A 83 -2.38 2.78 -8.31
CA LEU A 83 -1.96 2.38 -9.64
C LEU A 83 -0.46 2.62 -9.83
N SER A 84 0.12 3.76 -9.43
CA SER A 84 1.55 4.03 -9.65
C SER A 84 2.47 3.06 -8.90
N GLY A 85 2.15 2.70 -7.64
CA GLY A 85 2.80 1.63 -6.90
C GLY A 85 2.69 0.28 -7.62
N SER A 86 1.47 -0.06 -8.04
CA SER A 86 1.18 -1.28 -8.82
C SER A 86 1.92 -1.33 -10.18
N TYR A 87 2.32 -0.19 -10.76
CA TYR A 87 3.16 -0.15 -11.96
C TYR A 87 4.66 -0.35 -11.67
N ARG A 88 5.17 0.03 -10.50
CA ARG A 88 6.60 -0.14 -10.14
C ARG A 88 6.98 -1.61 -9.87
N LEU A 89 6.08 -2.43 -9.30
CA LEU A 89 6.32 -3.87 -9.11
C LEU A 89 6.37 -4.69 -10.42
N LYS A 90 6.12 -4.08 -11.59
CA LYS A 90 6.07 -4.79 -12.88
C LYS A 90 7.44 -5.13 -13.48
N GLY A 91 8.54 -4.85 -12.77
CA GLY A 91 9.89 -5.26 -13.19
C GLY A 91 10.06 -6.77 -13.32
N GLU A 92 9.45 -7.55 -12.41
CA GLU A 92 9.63 -9.00 -12.33
C GLU A 92 8.33 -9.79 -12.56
N SER A 93 7.18 -9.26 -12.12
CA SER A 93 5.88 -9.93 -12.28
C SER A 93 5.33 -9.82 -13.71
N ARG A 94 5.84 -10.68 -14.60
CA ARG A 94 5.42 -10.78 -16.01
C ARG A 94 4.00 -11.33 -16.16
N TRP A 95 3.03 -10.41 -16.21
CA TRP A 95 1.71 -10.61 -16.84
C TRP A 95 0.91 -11.82 -16.31
N ASP A 96 0.52 -11.79 -15.04
CA ASP A 96 -0.64 -12.58 -14.64
C ASP A 96 -1.90 -12.07 -15.37
N ARG A 97 -2.68 -13.02 -15.94
CA ARG A 97 -3.96 -12.77 -16.62
C ARG A 97 -5.10 -12.44 -15.64
N ARG A 98 -4.91 -12.58 -14.32
CA ARG A 98 -5.96 -12.38 -13.30
C ARG A 98 -5.79 -11.09 -12.49
N GLY A 99 -4.58 -10.76 -12.03
CA GLY A 99 -4.31 -9.64 -11.10
C GLY A 99 -4.82 -8.27 -11.56
N ASN A 100 -4.43 -7.82 -12.77
CA ASN A 100 -4.89 -6.53 -13.31
C ASN A 100 -6.43 -6.43 -13.36
N ARG A 101 -7.14 -7.54 -13.59
CA ARG A 101 -8.61 -7.56 -13.68
C ARG A 101 -9.30 -7.32 -12.33
N ARG A 102 -8.73 -7.78 -11.19
CA ARG A 102 -9.24 -7.40 -9.85
C ARG A 102 -9.18 -5.89 -9.68
N VAL A 103 -8.02 -5.29 -9.91
CA VAL A 103 -7.79 -3.84 -9.77
C VAL A 103 -8.73 -3.03 -10.67
N PHE A 104 -8.85 -3.36 -11.96
CA PHE A 104 -9.78 -2.66 -12.86
C PHE A 104 -11.24 -2.77 -12.41
N CYS A 105 -11.72 -3.95 -12.00
CA CYS A 105 -13.09 -4.11 -11.52
C CYS A 105 -13.35 -3.41 -10.17
N ILE A 106 -12.33 -3.22 -9.30
CA ILE A 106 -12.49 -2.42 -8.08
C ILE A 106 -12.57 -0.93 -8.42
N VAL A 107 -11.70 -0.42 -9.31
CA VAL A 107 -11.74 0.98 -9.77
C VAL A 107 -13.06 1.29 -10.48
N GLU A 108 -13.58 0.37 -11.29
CA GLU A 108 -14.89 0.46 -11.93
C GLU A 108 -16.03 0.55 -10.91
N LYS A 109 -16.02 -0.30 -9.86
CA LYS A 109 -16.95 -0.20 -8.73
C LYS A 109 -16.86 1.16 -8.03
N ILE A 110 -15.65 1.61 -7.65
CA ILE A 110 -15.45 2.90 -6.96
C ILE A 110 -16.02 4.06 -7.77
N ASN A 111 -15.80 4.08 -9.08
CA ASN A 111 -16.39 5.09 -9.97
C ASN A 111 -17.93 5.04 -9.94
N LYS A 112 -18.53 3.86 -10.01
CA LYS A 112 -19.99 3.71 -9.90
C LYS A 112 -20.52 4.14 -8.53
N SER A 113 -19.89 3.74 -7.43
CA SER A 113 -20.32 4.13 -6.08
C SER A 113 -20.20 5.65 -5.85
N LEU A 114 -19.24 6.32 -6.52
CA LEU A 114 -19.14 7.78 -6.58
C LEU A 114 -20.26 8.43 -7.44
N GLU A 115 -20.71 7.79 -8.52
CA GLU A 115 -21.85 8.24 -9.33
C GLU A 115 -23.20 8.06 -8.58
N ASP A 116 -23.37 6.92 -7.90
CA ASP A 116 -24.48 6.67 -6.98
C ASP A 116 -24.51 7.78 -5.90
N LEU A 117 -23.40 7.97 -5.15
CA LEU A 117 -23.25 9.00 -4.12
C LEU A 117 -23.56 10.42 -4.64
N THR A 118 -23.16 10.71 -5.88
CA THR A 118 -23.46 12.00 -6.54
C THR A 118 -24.96 12.15 -6.77
N THR A 119 -25.62 11.07 -7.19
CA THR A 119 -27.08 11.05 -7.38
C THR A 119 -27.79 11.29 -6.04
N LEU A 120 -27.35 10.65 -4.95
CA LEU A 120 -27.97 10.82 -3.63
C LEU A 120 -27.91 12.28 -3.16
N VAL A 121 -26.72 12.89 -3.24
CA VAL A 121 -26.49 14.30 -2.87
C VAL A 121 -27.29 15.28 -3.74
N LEU A 122 -27.55 14.94 -5.01
CA LEU A 122 -28.39 15.76 -5.90
C LEU A 122 -29.89 15.64 -5.60
N GLN A 123 -30.37 14.47 -5.16
CA GLN A 123 -31.80 14.25 -4.91
C GLN A 123 -32.33 14.99 -3.68
N LYS A 124 -31.45 15.44 -2.76
CA LYS A 124 -31.74 16.29 -1.57
C LYS A 124 -32.74 15.76 -0.54
N ASN A 125 -33.47 14.69 -0.86
CA ASN A 125 -34.62 14.19 -0.11
C ASN A 125 -34.37 12.80 0.50
N GLU A 126 -33.14 12.29 0.37
CA GLU A 126 -32.70 11.00 0.90
C GLU A 126 -32.04 11.11 2.28
N GLU A 127 -32.12 10.02 3.04
CA GLU A 127 -31.59 9.93 4.39
C GLU A 127 -30.05 10.01 4.39
N ALA A 128 -29.48 10.72 5.37
CA ALA A 128 -28.03 10.80 5.56
C ALA A 128 -27.35 9.42 5.74
N ILE A 129 -28.14 8.41 6.13
CA ILE A 129 -27.75 7.00 6.22
C ILE A 129 -27.32 6.45 4.85
N GLY A 130 -28.00 6.80 3.76
CA GLY A 130 -27.64 6.36 2.40
C GLY A 130 -26.32 6.96 1.92
N VAL A 131 -26.11 8.25 2.20
CA VAL A 131 -24.84 8.96 1.95
C VAL A 131 -23.69 8.32 2.72
N MET A 132 -23.91 7.99 4.00
CA MET A 132 -22.93 7.27 4.84
C MET A 132 -22.61 5.88 4.31
N ALA A 133 -23.63 5.07 4.00
CA ALA A 133 -23.43 3.73 3.46
C ALA A 133 -22.60 3.73 2.16
N LYS A 134 -22.81 4.71 1.27
CA LYS A 134 -21.99 4.86 0.05
C LYS A 134 -20.56 5.31 0.31
N ILE A 135 -20.34 6.16 1.31
CA ILE A 135 -18.99 6.58 1.73
C ILE A 135 -18.22 5.39 2.33
N ASP A 136 -18.87 4.57 3.17
CA ASP A 136 -18.26 3.37 3.76
C ASP A 136 -18.01 2.26 2.71
N GLU A 137 -18.92 2.11 1.73
CA GLU A 137 -18.71 1.23 0.56
C GLU A 137 -17.45 1.64 -0.23
N ILE A 138 -17.30 2.93 -0.53
CA ILE A 138 -16.12 3.47 -1.22
C ILE A 138 -14.85 3.27 -0.37
N ARG A 139 -14.91 3.53 0.95
CA ARG A 139 -13.78 3.28 1.86
C ARG A 139 -13.33 1.83 1.83
N GLY A 140 -14.26 0.88 1.92
CA GLY A 140 -13.97 -0.55 1.87
C GLY A 140 -13.26 -0.95 0.56
N LEU A 141 -13.75 -0.44 -0.58
CA LEU A 141 -13.14 -0.68 -1.89
C LEU A 141 -11.75 -0.04 -2.03
N LEU A 142 -11.46 1.07 -1.36
CA LEU A 142 -10.12 1.69 -1.36
C LEU A 142 -9.13 0.88 -0.51
N VAL A 143 -9.59 0.23 0.56
CA VAL A 143 -8.76 -0.70 1.36
C VAL A 143 -8.51 -2.02 0.61
N ASP A 144 -9.50 -2.53 -0.14
CA ASP A 144 -9.39 -3.71 -1.02
C ASP A 144 -8.43 -3.51 -2.23
N LEU A 145 -7.97 -2.28 -2.47
CA LEU A 145 -6.89 -1.98 -3.42
C LEU A 145 -5.48 -2.08 -2.83
N TYR A 146 -5.35 -2.21 -1.50
CA TYR A 146 -4.07 -2.30 -0.79
C TYR A 146 -3.82 -3.70 -0.21
N TYR A 147 -4.87 -4.44 0.18
CA TYR A 147 -4.81 -5.80 0.74
C TYR A 147 -5.22 -6.91 -0.27
#